data_AF-D0W5Z4-F1
#
_entry.id   AF-D0W5Z4-F1
#
_cell.length_a   1.000
_cell.length_b   1.000
_cell.length_c   1.000
_cell.angle_alpha   90.00
_cell.angle_beta   90.00
_cell.angle_gamma   90.00
#
_symmetry.space_group_name_H-M   'P 1'
#
loop_
_entity.id
_entity.type
_entity.pdbx_description
1 polymer ?
#
loop_
_entity_poly.entity_id
_entity_poly.type
_entity_poly.pdbx_seq_one_letter_code
_entity_poly.pdbx_strand_id
1 'polypeptide(L)'
;MPSEAVSDGIFYFGARLGFPFVLPCIASSCREPDGGGKVGGGGNIDYNHADKLTIKNINMKNKPYGFTLIELMIVTAILGILTMFALPAYQDYAARAQVAETYYLLDELKTEIGIYASIYNHLPDAVEVSPSGGVGSAAARMGGTYILHGGVTVEADTAKISVPFDKGYHKGKILTLSPTRDSESGIITWVCGGTIEPRSLPAVCRR
;
A
#
# COMPACT_ATOMS: atom_id res chain seq x y z
N MET A 1 -10.92 -47.30 26.51
CA MET A 1 -11.13 -48.39 25.55
C MET A 1 -12.58 -48.32 25.10
N PRO A 2 -12.89 -48.48 23.80
CA PRO A 2 -12.04 -48.87 22.66
C PRO A 2 -11.51 -47.62 21.90
N SER A 3 -10.26 -47.50 21.40
CA SER A 3 -9.55 -48.20 20.30
C SER A 3 -10.30 -48.07 18.96
N GLU A 4 -9.79 -47.55 17.85
CA GLU A 4 -8.48 -47.58 17.15
C GLU A 4 -8.29 -46.23 16.39
N ALA A 5 -7.13 -45.56 16.33
CA ALA A 5 -5.90 -45.78 15.54
C ALA A 5 -6.04 -45.65 13.99
N VAL A 6 -5.09 -44.89 13.40
CA VAL A 6 -4.58 -44.78 12.00
C VAL A 6 -4.53 -43.30 11.58
N SER A 7 -3.38 -42.63 11.73
CA SER A 7 -2.26 -42.46 10.77
C SER A 7 -2.54 -41.51 9.60
N ASP A 8 -1.67 -40.48 9.52
CA ASP A 8 -1.27 -39.67 8.37
C ASP A 8 -2.32 -38.80 7.66
N GLY A 9 -2.40 -37.53 8.09
CA GLY A 9 -3.14 -36.46 7.43
C GLY A 9 -2.24 -35.38 6.87
N ILE A 10 -1.56 -35.67 5.77
CA ILE A 10 -0.97 -34.65 4.88
C ILE A 10 -2.13 -33.86 4.27
N PHE A 11 -2.14 -32.54 4.46
CA PHE A 11 -3.08 -31.63 3.83
C PHE A 11 -2.87 -31.64 2.30
N TYR A 12 -3.78 -32.29 1.58
CA TYR A 12 -3.98 -32.06 0.15
C TYR A 12 -5.01 -30.95 -0.03
N PHE A 13 -4.57 -29.75 -0.42
CA PHE A 13 -5.44 -28.79 -1.11
C PHE A 13 -5.10 -28.85 -2.60
N GLY A 14 -5.98 -29.49 -3.36
CA GLY A 14 -5.85 -29.65 -4.80
C GLY A 14 -6.07 -28.35 -5.54
N ALA A 15 -5.04 -27.86 -6.22
CA ALA A 15 -5.15 -27.06 -7.43
C ALA A 15 -4.50 -27.84 -8.57
N ARG A 16 -5.37 -28.36 -9.44
CA ARG A 16 -5.07 -29.23 -10.57
C ARG A 16 -4.58 -28.38 -11.74
N LEU A 17 -3.28 -28.09 -11.80
CA LEU A 17 -2.60 -27.67 -13.04
C LEU A 17 -1.33 -28.52 -13.21
N GLY A 18 -1.42 -29.50 -14.11
CA GLY A 18 -0.34 -30.40 -14.46
C GLY A 18 0.71 -29.71 -15.33
N PHE A 19 1.72 -29.14 -14.70
CA PHE A 19 3.00 -28.84 -15.34
C PHE A 19 4.14 -29.40 -14.48
N PRO A 20 4.86 -30.44 -14.93
CA PRO A 20 6.08 -30.87 -14.28
C PRO A 20 7.19 -29.92 -14.71
N PHE A 21 7.40 -28.83 -13.97
CA PHE A 21 8.65 -28.07 -14.08
C PHE A 21 9.75 -28.86 -13.38
N VAL A 22 10.36 -29.77 -14.13
CA VAL A 22 11.66 -30.37 -13.83
C VAL A 22 12.67 -29.23 -13.84
N LEU A 23 13.23 -28.88 -12.68
CA LEU A 23 14.49 -28.15 -12.63
C LEU A 23 15.61 -29.09 -13.07
N PRO A 24 16.38 -28.78 -14.13
CA PRO A 24 17.65 -29.45 -14.33
C PRO A 24 18.69 -28.79 -13.43
N CYS A 25 19.20 -29.55 -12.47
CA CYS A 25 20.54 -29.37 -11.95
C CYS A 25 21.53 -29.43 -13.12
N ILE A 26 22.09 -28.31 -13.55
CA ILE A 26 23.27 -28.27 -14.41
C ILE A 26 24.48 -28.08 -13.50
N ALA A 27 25.01 -29.21 -13.02
CA ALA A 27 26.33 -29.31 -12.43
C ALA A 27 27.25 -29.98 -13.45
N SER A 28 27.80 -29.21 -14.41
CA SER A 28 29.05 -29.53 -15.12
C SER A 28 29.46 -28.43 -16.11
N SER A 29 29.82 -27.24 -15.63
CA SER A 29 30.83 -26.40 -16.30
C SER A 29 31.26 -25.24 -15.40
N CYS A 30 31.94 -25.54 -14.29
CA CYS A 30 32.97 -24.62 -13.83
C CYS A 30 34.14 -24.79 -14.80
N ARG A 31 34.30 -23.84 -15.72
CA ARG A 31 35.56 -23.66 -16.44
C ARG A 31 36.03 -22.25 -16.10
N GLU A 32 37.20 -22.18 -15.48
CA GLU A 32 37.97 -20.97 -15.20
C GLU A 32 37.85 -19.91 -16.31
N PRO A 33 37.78 -18.62 -15.94
CA PRO A 33 38.11 -17.57 -16.88
C PRO A 33 39.63 -17.60 -17.10
N ASP A 34 40.08 -18.30 -18.13
CA ASP A 34 41.43 -18.11 -18.66
C ASP A 34 41.56 -16.65 -19.11
N GLY A 35 42.28 -15.88 -18.29
CA GLY A 35 42.77 -14.56 -18.60
C GLY A 35 43.68 -14.62 -19.82
N GLY A 36 43.07 -14.45 -20.99
CA GLY A 36 43.73 -14.42 -22.29
C GLY A 36 43.16 -13.30 -23.15
N GLY A 37 43.06 -12.10 -22.60
CA GLY A 37 42.71 -10.90 -23.35
C GLY A 37 43.80 -10.61 -24.39
N LYS A 38 43.66 -11.15 -25.60
CA LYS A 38 44.44 -10.68 -26.75
C LYS A 38 44.07 -9.23 -27.00
N VAL A 39 44.96 -8.31 -26.65
CA VAL A 39 44.94 -6.94 -27.14
C VAL A 39 45.28 -7.02 -28.63
N GLY A 40 44.25 -7.25 -29.45
CA GLY A 40 44.32 -7.16 -30.90
C GLY A 40 44.38 -5.70 -31.35
N GLY A 41 45.48 -5.02 -31.01
CA GLY A 41 45.86 -3.70 -31.50
C GLY A 41 46.97 -3.83 -32.53
N GLY A 42 46.78 -4.65 -33.56
CA GLY A 42 47.69 -4.75 -34.70
C GLY A 42 47.50 -3.55 -35.63
N GLY A 43 47.98 -2.38 -35.21
CA GLY A 43 48.28 -1.29 -36.14
C GLY A 43 49.68 -1.53 -36.70
N ASN A 44 49.80 -1.82 -37.99
CA ASN A 44 51.09 -1.72 -38.67
C ASN A 44 51.52 -0.26 -38.59
N ILE A 45 52.61 0.00 -37.86
CA ILE A 45 53.23 1.31 -37.84
C ILE A 45 54.21 1.33 -39.00
N ASP A 46 53.70 1.72 -40.18
CA ASP A 46 54.54 1.99 -41.34
C ASP A 46 55.28 3.31 -41.11
N TYR A 47 56.53 3.25 -40.67
CA TYR A 47 57.40 4.43 -40.59
C TYR A 47 58.05 4.68 -41.96
N ASN A 48 57.28 5.23 -42.90
CA ASN A 48 57.87 5.85 -44.08
C ASN A 48 58.21 7.31 -43.77
N HIS A 49 59.48 7.61 -43.97
CA HIS A 49 60.12 8.90 -43.84
C HIS A 49 59.51 9.92 -44.82
N ALA A 50 58.49 10.65 -44.37
CA ALA A 50 58.23 12.06 -44.66
C ALA A 50 56.81 12.43 -44.17
N ASP A 51 56.74 13.57 -43.49
CA ASP A 51 55.55 14.43 -43.36
C ASP A 51 54.56 14.18 -42.19
N LYS A 52 54.34 15.27 -41.45
CA LYS A 52 53.31 15.58 -40.43
C LYS A 52 52.80 14.49 -39.48
N LEU A 53 53.16 14.65 -38.19
CA LEU A 53 52.41 14.14 -37.03
C LEU A 53 51.04 14.83 -36.90
N THR A 54 50.11 14.47 -37.77
CA THR A 54 48.68 14.69 -37.52
C THR A 54 48.16 13.45 -36.81
N ILE A 55 47.61 13.62 -35.60
CA ILE A 55 46.89 12.53 -34.92
C ILE A 55 45.66 12.22 -35.77
N LYS A 56 45.80 11.30 -36.73
CA LYS A 56 44.69 10.77 -37.51
C LYS A 56 43.93 9.78 -36.63
N ASN A 57 42.73 10.19 -36.26
CA ASN A 57 41.59 9.36 -35.89
C ASN A 57 41.86 8.32 -34.79
N ILE A 58 41.71 8.77 -33.54
CA ILE A 58 41.35 7.86 -32.44
C ILE A 58 39.89 7.45 -32.65
N ASN A 59 39.65 6.40 -33.43
CA ASN A 59 38.31 5.82 -33.60
C ASN A 59 37.95 5.04 -32.33
N MET A 60 37.39 5.73 -31.34
CA MET A 60 36.78 5.12 -30.17
C MET A 60 35.59 4.29 -30.63
N LYS A 61 35.80 2.98 -30.79
CA LYS A 61 34.72 2.02 -31.00
C LYS A 61 33.87 1.96 -29.73
N ASN A 62 32.91 2.87 -29.60
CA ASN A 62 31.81 2.72 -28.65
C ASN A 62 31.02 1.50 -29.08
N LYS A 63 31.36 0.32 -28.52
CA LYS A 63 30.52 -0.86 -28.65
C LYS A 63 29.27 -0.57 -27.83
N PRO A 64 28.08 -0.49 -28.44
CA PRO A 64 26.86 -0.27 -27.68
C PRO A 64 26.65 -1.50 -26.78
N TYR A 65 26.90 -1.34 -25.48
CA TYR A 65 26.47 -2.29 -24.45
C TYR A 65 24.97 -2.08 -24.22
N GLY A 66 24.16 -2.55 -25.16
CA GLY A 66 22.70 -2.49 -25.08
C GLY A 66 22.14 -3.75 -24.45
N PHE A 67 21.12 -3.59 -23.59
CA PHE A 67 20.28 -4.69 -23.11
C PHE A 67 19.63 -5.38 -24.32
N THR A 68 19.68 -6.71 -24.39
CA THR A 68 19.06 -7.41 -25.51
C THR A 68 17.54 -7.37 -25.39
N LEU A 69 16.82 -7.25 -26.51
CA LEU A 69 15.36 -7.20 -26.51
C LEU A 69 14.75 -8.47 -25.90
N ILE A 70 15.43 -9.61 -26.07
CA ILE A 70 15.02 -10.89 -25.47
C ILE A 70 15.21 -10.92 -23.95
N GLU A 71 16.27 -10.29 -23.42
CA GLU A 71 16.50 -10.19 -21.98
C GLU A 71 15.43 -9.33 -21.31
N LEU A 72 15.04 -8.21 -21.95
CA LEU A 72 13.93 -7.38 -21.48
C LEU A 72 12.58 -8.12 -21.55
N MET A 73 12.34 -8.92 -22.60
CA MET A 73 11.11 -9.68 -22.74
C MET A 73 10.92 -10.73 -21.64
N ILE A 74 11.98 -11.42 -21.24
CA ILE A 74 11.90 -12.42 -20.15
C ILE A 74 11.69 -11.71 -18.80
N VAL A 75 12.40 -10.62 -18.55
CA VAL A 75 12.25 -9.86 -17.30
C VAL A 75 10.83 -9.33 -17.15
N THR A 76 10.26 -8.76 -18.21
CA THR A 76 8.88 -8.25 -18.19
C THR A 76 7.84 -9.36 -18.06
N ALA A 77 8.10 -10.55 -18.62
CA ALA A 77 7.22 -11.71 -18.44
C ALA A 77 7.16 -12.16 -16.96
N ILE A 78 8.30 -12.24 -16.28
CA ILE A 78 8.35 -12.62 -14.86
C ILE A 78 7.70 -11.54 -13.98
N LEU A 79 7.99 -10.25 -14.25
CA LEU A 79 7.36 -9.14 -13.53
C LEU A 79 5.83 -9.12 -13.72
N GLY A 80 5.33 -9.49 -14.89
CA GLY A 80 3.89 -9.63 -15.15
C GLY A 80 3.22 -10.65 -14.22
N ILE A 81 3.84 -11.82 -14.02
CA ILE A 81 3.30 -12.85 -13.12
C ILE A 81 3.33 -12.38 -11.67
N LEU A 82 4.42 -11.75 -11.22
CA LEU A 82 4.55 -11.27 -9.85
C LEU A 82 3.53 -10.17 -9.52
N THR A 83 3.31 -9.24 -10.45
CA THR A 83 2.38 -8.12 -10.23
C THR A 83 0.93 -8.58 -10.12
N MET A 84 0.53 -9.66 -10.81
CA MET A 84 -0.82 -10.22 -10.72
C MET A 84 -1.20 -10.64 -9.29
N PHE A 85 -0.27 -11.23 -8.54
CA PHE A 85 -0.52 -11.61 -7.14
C PHE A 85 -0.39 -10.43 -6.18
N ALA A 86 0.50 -9.49 -6.48
CA ALA A 86 0.80 -8.39 -5.57
C ALA A 86 -0.30 -7.31 -5.58
N LEU A 87 -0.84 -6.97 -6.75
CA LEU A 87 -1.84 -5.90 -6.91
C LEU A 87 -3.08 -6.04 -6.01
N PRO A 88 -3.77 -7.19 -5.91
CA PRO A 88 -4.98 -7.29 -5.09
C PRO A 88 -4.69 -7.06 -3.60
N ALA A 89 -3.55 -7.55 -3.10
CA ALA A 89 -3.15 -7.29 -1.72
C ALA A 89 -2.86 -5.79 -1.50
N TYR A 90 -2.17 -5.12 -2.44
CA TYR A 90 -1.90 -3.68 -2.35
C TYR A 90 -3.17 -2.83 -2.34
N GLN A 91 -4.21 -3.20 -3.10
CA GLN A 91 -5.47 -2.48 -3.11
C GLN A 91 -6.16 -2.50 -1.74
N ASP A 92 -6.12 -3.64 -1.04
CA ASP A 92 -6.69 -3.76 0.31
C ASP A 92 -5.91 -2.94 1.33
N TYR A 93 -4.58 -2.89 1.23
CA TYR A 93 -3.76 -2.02 2.08
C TYR A 93 -4.03 -0.54 1.81
N ALA A 94 -4.13 -0.13 0.55
CA ALA A 94 -4.47 1.23 0.19
C ALA A 94 -5.88 1.62 0.68
N ALA A 95 -6.86 0.73 0.55
CA ALA A 95 -8.21 0.95 1.06
C ALA A 95 -8.24 1.11 2.59
N ARG A 96 -7.44 0.33 3.33
CA ARG A 96 -7.30 0.49 4.79
C ARG A 96 -6.62 1.80 5.18
N ALA A 97 -5.58 2.18 4.44
CA ALA A 97 -4.84 3.42 4.69
C ALA A 97 -5.75 4.65 4.54
N GLN A 98 -6.64 4.66 3.53
CA GLN A 98 -7.62 5.73 3.33
C GLN A 98 -8.55 5.93 4.54
N VAL A 99 -9.03 4.83 5.12
CA VAL A 99 -9.88 4.87 6.32
C VAL A 99 -9.07 5.29 7.54
N ALA A 100 -7.83 4.81 7.67
CA ALA A 100 -6.96 5.18 8.78
C ALA A 100 -6.66 6.68 8.79
N GLU A 101 -6.30 7.27 7.63
CA GLU A 101 -6.09 8.71 7.50
C GLU A 101 -7.32 9.49 7.94
N THR A 102 -8.50 9.10 7.44
CA THR A 102 -9.77 9.74 7.81
C THR A 102 -10.06 9.60 9.30
N TYR A 103 -9.80 8.44 9.89
CA TYR A 103 -9.95 8.22 11.33
C TYR A 103 -9.04 9.15 12.16
N TYR A 104 -7.82 9.40 11.72
CA TYR A 104 -6.91 10.33 12.39
C TYR A 104 -7.34 11.79 12.23
N LEU A 105 -7.89 12.18 11.08
CA LEU A 105 -8.46 13.52 10.89
C LEU A 105 -9.62 13.79 11.87
N LEU A 106 -10.36 12.74 12.25
CA LEU A 106 -11.45 12.85 13.21
C LEU A 106 -10.99 12.99 14.66
N ASP A 107 -9.71 12.84 14.96
CA ASP A 107 -9.22 12.93 16.35
C ASP A 107 -9.50 14.31 16.96
N GLU A 108 -9.39 15.38 16.16
CA GLU A 108 -9.77 16.75 16.55
C GLU A 108 -11.26 16.84 16.97
N LEU A 109 -12.16 16.16 16.26
CA LEU A 109 -13.58 16.17 16.63
C LEU A 109 -13.84 15.38 17.91
N LYS A 110 -13.10 14.28 18.07
CA LYS A 110 -13.25 13.38 19.22
C LYS A 110 -12.76 14.06 20.49
N THR A 111 -11.70 14.86 20.41
CA THR A 111 -11.24 15.68 21.53
C THR A 111 -12.25 16.77 21.86
N GLU A 112 -12.79 17.49 20.87
CA GLU A 112 -13.81 18.53 21.10
C GLU A 112 -15.08 17.97 21.77
N ILE A 113 -15.61 16.86 21.25
CA ILE A 113 -16.75 16.15 21.85
C ILE A 113 -16.39 15.67 23.27
N GLY A 114 -15.16 15.21 23.49
CA GLY A 114 -14.67 14.77 24.79
C GLY A 114 -14.59 15.89 25.82
N ILE A 115 -14.06 17.04 25.42
CA ILE A 115 -14.01 18.25 26.26
C ILE A 115 -15.43 18.68 26.61
N TYR A 116 -16.32 18.79 25.62
CA TYR A 116 -17.71 19.17 25.84
C TYR A 116 -18.41 18.24 26.84
N ALA A 117 -18.34 16.93 26.61
CA ALA A 117 -19.00 15.95 27.46
C ALA A 117 -18.39 15.87 28.87
N SER A 118 -17.14 16.29 29.07
CA SER A 118 -16.53 16.40 30.40
C SER A 118 -17.01 17.62 31.19
N ILE A 119 -17.30 18.74 30.52
CA ILE A 119 -17.74 19.99 31.16
C ILE A 119 -19.23 19.93 31.49
N TYR A 120 -20.05 19.50 30.54
CA TYR A 120 -21.52 19.55 30.64
C TYR A 120 -22.15 18.24 31.11
N ASN A 121 -21.36 17.16 31.25
CA ASN A 121 -21.83 15.85 31.68
C ASN A 121 -22.91 15.23 30.77
N HIS A 122 -23.03 15.67 29.52
CA HIS A 122 -23.84 15.07 28.47
C HIS A 122 -23.16 15.22 27.10
N LEU A 123 -23.57 14.42 26.11
CA LEU A 123 -23.07 14.55 24.74
C LEU A 123 -23.64 15.82 24.07
N PRO A 124 -22.94 16.41 23.08
CA PRO A 124 -23.37 17.60 22.35
C PRO A 124 -24.83 17.56 21.89
N ASP A 125 -25.58 18.60 22.22
CA ASP A 125 -26.97 18.79 21.83
C ASP A 125 -27.06 19.44 20.43
N ALA A 126 -28.28 19.59 19.91
CA ALA A 126 -28.49 20.14 18.56
C ALA A 126 -27.91 21.55 18.34
N VAL A 127 -27.74 22.34 19.40
CA VAL A 127 -27.15 23.69 19.31
C VAL A 127 -25.66 23.61 19.05
N GLU A 128 -24.96 22.70 19.72
CA GLU A 128 -23.52 22.52 19.56
C GLU A 128 -23.12 21.82 18.27
N VAL A 129 -24.00 20.95 17.77
CA VAL A 129 -23.78 20.24 16.50
C VAL A 129 -24.18 21.08 15.28
N SER A 130 -24.89 22.19 15.50
CA SER A 130 -25.21 23.19 14.46
C SER A 130 -23.95 23.78 13.83
N PRO A 131 -23.97 24.26 12.57
CA PRO A 131 -22.85 24.97 11.95
C PRO A 131 -22.32 26.17 12.76
N SER A 132 -23.13 26.74 13.67
CA SER A 132 -22.75 27.83 14.57
C SER A 132 -22.17 27.36 15.92
N GLY A 133 -22.32 26.08 16.27
CA GLY A 133 -21.83 25.49 17.52
C GLY A 133 -20.35 25.10 17.45
N GLY A 134 -19.74 24.77 18.60
CA GLY A 134 -18.32 24.41 18.66
C GLY A 134 -18.01 23.17 17.84
N VAL A 135 -18.77 22.10 18.09
CA VAL A 135 -18.61 20.79 17.42
C VAL A 135 -19.01 20.86 15.95
N GLY A 136 -20.14 21.50 15.63
CA GLY A 136 -20.62 21.60 14.25
C GLY A 136 -19.75 22.49 13.37
N SER A 137 -19.22 23.60 13.90
CA SER A 137 -18.25 24.42 13.16
C SER A 137 -16.91 23.69 12.96
N ALA A 138 -16.50 22.85 13.91
CA ALA A 138 -15.34 21.97 13.75
C ALA A 138 -15.58 20.93 12.66
N ALA A 139 -16.72 20.24 12.68
CA ALA A 139 -17.08 19.29 11.62
C ALA A 139 -17.11 19.97 10.23
N ALA A 140 -17.63 21.19 10.14
CA ALA A 140 -17.71 21.95 8.89
C ALA A 140 -16.34 22.35 8.32
N ARG A 141 -15.32 22.54 9.16
CA ARG A 141 -13.96 22.91 8.71
C ARG A 141 -13.13 21.71 8.25
N MET A 142 -13.54 20.50 8.63
CA MET A 142 -12.83 19.27 8.25
C MET A 142 -12.89 19.02 6.77
N GLY A 143 -11.76 18.55 6.24
CA GLY A 143 -11.62 18.07 4.88
C GLY A 143 -10.28 17.36 4.75
N GLY A 144 -10.15 16.52 3.73
CA GLY A 144 -8.98 15.70 3.53
C GLY A 144 -8.90 15.20 2.09
N THR A 145 -7.93 14.36 1.78
CA THR A 145 -7.75 13.87 0.41
C THR A 145 -8.94 13.04 -0.10
N TYR A 146 -9.60 12.30 0.80
CA TYR A 146 -10.68 11.37 0.45
C TYR A 146 -12.09 11.81 0.89
N ILE A 147 -12.18 12.91 1.64
CA ILE A 147 -13.42 13.45 2.21
C ILE A 147 -13.65 14.88 1.69
N LEU A 148 -14.90 15.26 1.45
CA LEU A 148 -15.21 16.63 1.05
C LEU A 148 -15.05 17.58 2.23
N HIS A 149 -14.59 18.80 1.95
CA HIS A 149 -14.59 19.87 2.95
C HIS A 149 -16.03 20.15 3.42
N GLY A 150 -16.25 20.10 4.72
CA GLY A 150 -17.57 20.26 5.34
C GLY A 150 -18.52 19.08 5.08
N GLY A 151 -18.02 17.95 4.58
CA GLY A 151 -18.83 16.74 4.39
C GLY A 151 -19.04 15.93 5.68
N VAL A 152 -18.27 16.21 6.74
CA VAL A 152 -18.39 15.54 8.03
C VAL A 152 -19.62 16.05 8.75
N THR A 153 -20.45 15.12 9.23
CA THR A 153 -21.65 15.43 10.00
C THR A 153 -21.57 14.77 11.36
N VAL A 154 -22.18 15.40 12.36
CA VAL A 154 -22.30 14.86 13.71
C VAL A 154 -23.78 14.87 14.06
N GLU A 155 -24.25 13.82 14.73
CA GLU A 155 -25.63 13.70 15.17
C GLU A 155 -25.79 14.26 16.59
N ALA A 156 -26.87 15.01 16.83
CA ALA A 156 -27.19 15.55 18.15
C ALA A 156 -27.48 14.43 19.16
N ASP A 157 -27.18 14.70 20.44
CA ASP A 157 -27.40 13.87 21.63
C ASP A 157 -26.64 12.52 21.66
N THR A 158 -26.34 11.95 20.51
CA THR A 158 -25.55 10.72 20.34
C THR A 158 -24.11 10.99 19.94
N ALA A 159 -23.82 12.21 19.45
CA ALA A 159 -22.51 12.64 18.96
C ALA A 159 -21.89 11.68 17.93
N LYS A 160 -22.76 10.99 17.16
CA LYS A 160 -22.34 10.05 16.13
C LYS A 160 -21.77 10.81 14.95
N ILE A 161 -20.48 10.62 14.70
CA ILE A 161 -19.76 11.24 13.59
C ILE A 161 -19.98 10.38 12.35
N SER A 162 -20.42 10.99 11.25
CA SER A 162 -20.59 10.34 9.95
C SER A 162 -19.77 11.06 8.89
N VAL A 163 -18.88 10.30 8.25
CA VAL A 163 -17.94 10.82 7.26
C VAL A 163 -18.15 10.13 5.91
N PRO A 164 -18.73 10.83 4.92
CA PRO A 164 -18.84 10.31 3.56
C PRO A 164 -17.50 10.44 2.82
N PHE A 165 -17.12 9.38 2.12
CA PHE A 165 -15.98 9.37 1.21
C PHE A 165 -16.42 9.81 -0.19
N ASP A 166 -15.71 10.78 -0.76
CA ASP A 166 -15.97 11.29 -2.11
C ASP A 166 -15.02 10.70 -3.16
N LYS A 167 -13.84 10.23 -2.72
CA LYS A 167 -12.78 9.72 -3.59
C LYS A 167 -12.17 8.43 -3.05
N GLY A 168 -11.37 7.78 -3.89
CA GLY A 168 -10.64 6.57 -3.53
C GLY A 168 -11.49 5.30 -3.60
N TYR A 169 -11.06 4.27 -2.87
CA TYR A 169 -11.67 2.93 -2.89
C TYR A 169 -13.04 2.91 -2.20
N HIS A 170 -13.28 3.86 -1.29
CA HIS A 170 -14.50 3.95 -0.49
C HIS A 170 -15.49 4.99 -1.00
N LYS A 171 -15.34 5.52 -2.22
CA LYS A 171 -16.26 6.51 -2.78
C LYS A 171 -17.72 6.10 -2.61
N GLY A 172 -18.54 6.99 -2.04
CA GLY A 172 -19.96 6.78 -1.76
C GLY A 172 -20.24 5.94 -0.50
N LYS A 173 -19.21 5.48 0.20
CA LYS A 173 -19.33 4.82 1.51
C LYS A 173 -19.16 5.83 2.63
N ILE A 174 -19.61 5.46 3.82
CA ILE A 174 -19.59 6.29 5.02
C ILE A 174 -18.85 5.54 6.12
N LEU A 175 -17.86 6.20 6.73
CA LEU A 175 -17.28 5.80 8.01
C LEU A 175 -18.07 6.48 9.13
N THR A 176 -18.44 5.72 10.14
CA THR A 176 -19.17 6.22 11.30
C THR A 176 -18.36 5.98 12.57
N LEU A 177 -18.26 6.97 13.44
CA LEU A 177 -17.71 6.83 14.79
C LEU A 177 -18.80 7.17 15.80
N SER A 178 -19.12 6.22 16.67
CA SER A 178 -20.12 6.40 17.72
C SER A 178 -19.42 6.45 19.08
N PRO A 179 -19.53 7.54 19.84
CA PRO A 179 -19.06 7.56 21.22
C PRO A 179 -20.05 6.83 22.11
N THR A 180 -19.53 6.04 23.04
CA THR A 180 -20.26 5.46 24.16
C THR A 180 -19.68 6.08 25.42
N ARG A 181 -20.48 6.86 26.12
CA ARG A 181 -20.10 7.46 27.40
C ARG A 181 -20.52 6.51 28.53
N ASP A 182 -19.57 6.15 29.37
CA ASP A 182 -19.90 5.46 30.61
C ASP A 182 -20.49 6.46 31.63
N SER A 183 -21.65 6.12 32.19
CA SER A 183 -22.39 6.99 33.11
C SER A 183 -21.69 7.16 34.46
N GLU A 184 -20.82 6.22 34.84
CA GLU A 184 -20.14 6.23 36.14
C GLU A 184 -18.76 6.90 36.08
N SER A 185 -17.91 6.50 35.13
CA SER A 185 -16.55 7.03 35.00
C SER A 185 -16.46 8.29 34.14
N GLY A 186 -17.50 8.60 33.35
CA GLY A 186 -17.47 9.68 32.37
C GLY A 186 -16.52 9.44 31.19
N ILE A 187 -15.90 8.26 31.10
CA ILE A 187 -14.99 7.88 30.03
C ILE A 187 -15.77 7.71 28.73
N ILE A 188 -15.24 8.25 27.63
CA ILE A 188 -15.80 8.11 26.30
C ILE A 188 -15.02 7.06 25.52
N THR A 189 -15.70 5.99 25.15
CA THR A 189 -15.16 4.94 24.28
C THR A 189 -15.71 5.11 22.87
N TRP A 190 -14.85 5.00 21.86
CA TRP A 190 -15.24 5.18 20.47
C TRP A 190 -15.35 3.84 19.74
N VAL A 191 -16.48 3.61 19.08
CA VAL A 191 -16.71 2.44 18.23
C VAL A 191 -16.83 2.88 16.79
N CYS A 192 -16.10 2.22 15.89
CA CYS A 192 -16.20 2.46 14.46
C CYS A 192 -17.28 1.59 13.81
N GLY A 193 -17.92 2.11 12.78
CA GLY A 193 -18.91 1.42 11.97
C GLY A 193 -19.13 2.11 10.63
N GLY A 194 -20.29 1.92 10.03
CA GLY A 194 -20.69 2.54 8.77
C GLY A 194 -20.94 1.52 7.66
N THR A 195 -20.79 1.94 6.41
CA THR A 195 -21.06 1.11 5.21
C THR A 195 -19.78 0.52 4.59
N ILE A 196 -18.65 0.68 5.29
CA ILE A 196 -17.34 0.18 4.87
C ILE A 196 -17.20 -1.27 5.31
N GLU A 197 -16.61 -2.09 4.43
CA GLU A 197 -16.37 -3.50 4.72
C GLU A 197 -15.42 -3.64 5.92
N PRO A 198 -15.71 -4.50 6.92
CA PRO A 198 -14.87 -4.66 8.11
C PRO A 198 -13.41 -4.99 7.79
N ARG A 199 -13.16 -5.72 6.69
CA ARG A 199 -11.80 -6.05 6.24
C ARG A 199 -10.99 -4.82 5.86
N SER A 200 -11.62 -3.71 5.48
CA SER A 200 -10.95 -2.46 5.09
C SER A 200 -10.87 -1.43 6.22
N LEU A 201 -11.37 -1.77 7.41
CA LEU A 201 -11.21 -0.94 8.60
C LEU A 201 -9.80 -1.13 9.20
N PRO A 202 -9.18 -0.06 9.75
CA PRO A 202 -7.91 -0.17 10.46
C PRO A 202 -8.07 -1.01 11.74
N ALA A 203 -6.95 -1.49 12.29
CA ALA A 203 -6.97 -2.32 13.50
C ALA A 203 -7.66 -1.64 14.70
N VAL A 204 -7.53 -0.31 14.83
CA VAL A 204 -8.18 0.48 15.89
C VAL A 204 -9.71 0.42 15.80
N CYS A 205 -10.26 0.28 14.59
CA CYS A 205 -11.69 0.21 14.31
C CYS A 205 -12.24 -1.23 14.25
N ARG A 206 -11.45 -2.23 14.63
CA ARG A 206 -11.85 -3.64 14.68
C ARG A 206 -11.90 -4.21 16.10
N ARG A 207 -11.92 -3.34 17.10
CA ARG A 207 -12.11 -3.71 18.50
C ARG A 207 -13.58 -3.76 18.86
#